data_AF-A0A1G0BWB8-F1
#
_entry.id   AF-A0A1G0BWB8-F1
#
_cell.length_a   1.000
_cell.length_b   1.000
_cell.length_c   1.000
_cell.angle_alpha   90.00
_cell.angle_beta   90.00
_cell.angle_gamma   90.00
#
_symmetry.space_group_name_H-M   'P 1'
#
loop_
_entity.id
_entity.type
_entity.pdbx_description
1 polymer ?
#
loop_
_entity_poly.entity_id
_entity_poly.type
_entity_poly.pdbx_seq_one_letter_code
_entity_poly.pdbx_strand_id
1 'polypeptide(L)'
;MSNLLEVIQAINIQGKKIRKITRNDKTYDNEELKSFHKDLKESSYLMKGFKIVIKESLSRRRALIVILQEYFFKDIVYPKDMIFEFYENKANSRFIVENRDKTAFKTPQEAHPKKPREYYEDKNHQMYHYIKSLELLCLLPDSYFEKTEAIEPFIKLYHDLTDK
;
A
#
# COMPACT_ATOMS: atom_id res chain seq x y z
N MET A 1 -20.13 -12.17 3.05
CA MET A 1 -20.91 -12.03 1.80
C MET A 1 -21.39 -13.37 1.22
N SER A 2 -20.63 -14.48 1.33
CA SER A 2 -21.03 -15.81 0.78
C SER A 2 -22.47 -16.23 1.13
N ASN A 3 -22.81 -16.18 2.43
CA ASN A 3 -24.09 -16.65 2.93
C ASN A 3 -25.31 -15.85 2.38
N LEU A 4 -25.15 -14.53 2.16
CA LEU A 4 -26.21 -13.71 1.56
C LEU A 4 -26.40 -14.00 0.06
N LEU A 5 -25.30 -14.27 -0.66
CA LEU A 5 -25.34 -14.61 -2.09
C LEU A 5 -26.01 -15.97 -2.31
N GLU A 6 -25.70 -16.95 -1.46
CA GLU A 6 -26.34 -18.28 -1.47
C GLU A 6 -27.85 -18.17 -1.20
N VAL A 7 -28.26 -17.34 -0.23
CA VAL A 7 -29.68 -17.06 0.05
C VAL A 7 -30.38 -16.39 -1.14
N ILE A 8 -29.74 -15.44 -1.81
CA ILE A 8 -30.30 -14.79 -3.01
C ILE A 8 -30.41 -15.79 -4.18
N GLN A 9 -29.43 -16.67 -4.35
CA GLN A 9 -29.50 -17.73 -5.37
C GLN A 9 -30.67 -18.68 -5.08
N ALA A 10 -30.85 -19.10 -3.83
CA ALA A 10 -31.97 -19.96 -3.43
C ALA A 10 -33.33 -19.30 -3.68
N ILE A 11 -33.46 -17.99 -3.43
CA ILE A 11 -34.64 -17.19 -3.76
C ILE A 11 -34.90 -17.15 -5.26
N ASN A 12 -33.87 -16.95 -6.08
CA ASN A 12 -34.05 -16.91 -7.53
C ASN A 12 -34.50 -18.25 -8.10
N ILE A 13 -34.09 -19.36 -7.49
CA ILE A 13 -34.46 -20.72 -7.91
C ILE A 13 -35.85 -21.12 -7.39
N GLN A 14 -36.21 -20.75 -6.15
CA GLN A 14 -37.41 -21.24 -5.47
C GLN A 14 -38.40 -20.15 -5.02
N GLY A 15 -38.30 -18.94 -5.58
CA GLY A 15 -38.89 -17.71 -5.02
C GLY A 15 -40.39 -17.74 -4.71
N LYS A 16 -41.20 -18.60 -5.36
CA LYS A 16 -42.63 -18.77 -5.04
C LYS A 16 -42.90 -19.58 -3.76
N LYS A 17 -41.92 -20.35 -3.27
CA LYS A 17 -42.03 -21.22 -2.09
C LYS A 17 -41.41 -20.61 -0.82
N ILE A 18 -40.49 -19.65 -0.97
CA ILE A 18 -39.82 -19.01 0.15
C ILE A 18 -40.69 -17.85 0.64
N ARG A 19 -41.30 -18.03 1.82
CA ARG A 19 -42.26 -17.06 2.39
C ARG A 19 -41.66 -16.12 3.43
N LYS A 20 -40.54 -16.50 4.03
CA LYS A 20 -39.85 -15.74 5.09
C LYS A 20 -38.35 -16.02 5.02
N ILE A 21 -37.53 -14.97 5.08
CA ILE A 21 -36.08 -15.08 5.20
C ILE A 21 -35.68 -14.45 6.53
N THR A 22 -34.98 -15.18 7.38
CA THR A 22 -34.63 -14.70 8.72
C THR A 22 -33.13 -14.53 8.86
N ARG A 23 -32.70 -13.40 9.41
CA ARG A 23 -31.32 -13.13 9.84
C ARG A 23 -31.36 -12.72 11.30
N ASN A 24 -30.80 -13.55 12.18
CA ASN A 24 -30.94 -13.41 13.63
C ASN A 24 -32.43 -13.27 14.00
N ASP A 25 -32.83 -12.16 14.62
CA ASP A 25 -34.21 -11.92 15.06
C ASP A 25 -35.05 -11.10 14.08
N LYS A 26 -34.48 -10.74 12.92
CA LYS A 26 -35.18 -9.97 11.88
C LYS A 26 -35.62 -10.88 10.74
N THR A 27 -36.91 -10.78 10.42
CA THR A 27 -37.51 -11.44 9.27
C THR A 27 -37.66 -10.44 8.14
N TYR A 28 -37.29 -10.85 6.94
CA TYR A 28 -37.42 -10.11 5.71
C TYR A 28 -38.35 -10.88 4.79
N ASP A 29 -39.20 -10.14 4.08
CA ASP A 29 -39.74 -10.67 2.83
C ASP A 29 -38.71 -10.58 1.69
N ASN A 30 -39.11 -11.06 0.52
CA ASN A 30 -38.23 -11.14 -0.63
C ASN A 30 -37.81 -9.74 -1.15
N GLU A 31 -38.73 -8.79 -1.17
CA GLU A 31 -38.47 -7.44 -1.67
C GLU A 31 -37.61 -6.65 -0.69
N GLU A 32 -37.85 -6.78 0.62
CA GLU A 32 -37.01 -6.19 1.67
C GLU A 32 -35.57 -6.69 1.61
N LEU A 33 -35.36 -8.00 1.39
CA LEU A 33 -34.01 -8.56 1.28
C LEU A 33 -33.29 -8.11 -0.01
N LYS A 34 -34.01 -8.02 -1.13
CA LYS A 34 -33.46 -7.48 -2.39
C LYS A 34 -33.05 -6.02 -2.24
N SER A 35 -33.89 -5.19 -1.60
CA SER A 35 -33.56 -3.80 -1.31
C SER A 35 -32.33 -3.71 -0.42
N PHE A 36 -32.28 -4.47 0.67
CA PHE A 36 -31.13 -4.49 1.57
C PHE A 36 -29.83 -4.91 0.87
N HIS A 37 -29.89 -5.89 -0.03
CA HIS A 37 -28.75 -6.30 -0.84
C HIS A 37 -28.32 -5.21 -1.85
N LYS A 38 -29.28 -4.48 -2.43
CA LYS A 38 -29.00 -3.33 -3.29
C LYS A 38 -28.30 -2.21 -2.51
N ASP A 39 -28.79 -1.86 -1.33
CA ASP A 39 -28.18 -0.86 -0.45
C ASP A 39 -26.75 -1.25 -0.05
N LEU A 40 -26.50 -2.54 0.22
CA LEU A 40 -25.17 -3.07 0.48
C LEU A 40 -24.25 -2.98 -0.75
N LYS A 41 -24.77 -3.26 -1.94
CA LYS A 41 -24.00 -3.12 -3.19
C LYS A 41 -23.67 -1.67 -3.48
N GLU A 42 -24.64 -0.77 -3.36
CA GLU A 42 -24.46 0.67 -3.58
C GLU A 42 -23.50 1.27 -2.56
N SER A 43 -23.64 0.95 -1.28
CA SER A 43 -22.66 1.37 -0.26
C SER A 43 -21.27 0.79 -0.51
N SER A 44 -21.14 -0.47 -0.92
CA SER A 44 -19.84 -1.04 -1.30
C SER A 44 -19.20 -0.30 -2.49
N TYR A 45 -20.01 0.14 -3.45
CA TYR A 45 -19.56 0.91 -4.61
C TYR A 45 -19.14 2.33 -4.20
N LEU A 46 -19.92 2.99 -3.35
CA LEU A 46 -19.59 4.30 -2.79
C LEU A 46 -18.30 4.25 -1.97
N MET A 47 -18.09 3.18 -1.19
CA MET A 47 -16.88 2.99 -0.39
C MET A 47 -15.62 2.74 -1.24
N LYS A 48 -15.76 2.17 -2.45
CA LYS A 48 -14.63 1.98 -3.39
C LYS A 48 -14.06 3.29 -3.94
N GLY A 49 -14.77 4.41 -3.81
CA GLY A 49 -14.32 5.72 -4.30
C GLY A 49 -13.46 6.53 -3.31
N PHE A 50 -13.35 6.09 -2.06
CA PHE A 50 -12.58 6.82 -1.06
C PHE A 50 -11.10 6.49 -1.16
N LYS A 51 -10.30 7.48 -1.54
CA LYS A 51 -8.84 7.46 -1.46
C LYS A 51 -8.39 8.56 -0.51
N ILE A 52 -7.62 8.20 0.51
CA ILE A 52 -6.94 9.20 1.34
C ILE A 52 -5.75 9.71 0.52
N VAL A 53 -5.79 11.00 0.16
CA VAL A 53 -4.67 11.68 -0.51
C VAL A 53 -3.90 12.44 0.56
N ILE A 54 -2.87 11.82 1.11
CA ILE A 54 -1.96 12.47 2.06
C ILE A 54 -0.95 13.29 1.28
N LYS A 55 -1.11 14.62 1.29
CA LYS A 55 -0.09 15.56 0.81
C LYS A 55 0.88 15.90 1.93
N GLU A 56 1.51 14.87 2.50
CA GLU A 56 2.57 15.08 3.48
C GLU A 56 3.89 15.30 2.74
N SER A 57 4.63 16.32 3.16
CA SER A 57 5.96 16.53 2.64
C SER A 57 6.88 15.38 3.02
N LEU A 58 7.56 14.81 2.05
CA LEU A 58 8.54 13.76 2.30
C LEU A 58 9.93 14.36 2.51
N SER A 59 10.73 13.69 3.34
CA SER A 59 12.17 13.91 3.30
C SER A 59 12.70 13.39 1.95
N ARG A 60 13.79 13.97 1.44
CA ARG A 60 14.40 13.51 0.18
C ARG A 60 14.69 12.01 0.19
N ARG A 61 15.13 11.48 1.34
CA ARG A 61 15.34 10.05 1.52
C ARG A 61 14.06 9.22 1.32
N ARG A 62 12.95 9.58 1.98
CA ARG A 62 11.68 8.85 1.87
C ARG A 62 11.15 8.89 0.44
N ALA A 63 11.20 10.05 -0.20
CA ALA A 63 10.79 10.20 -1.60
C ALA A 63 11.63 9.30 -2.54
N LEU A 64 12.95 9.27 -2.33
CA LEU A 64 13.85 8.39 -3.09
C LEU A 64 13.62 6.91 -2.81
N ILE A 65 13.41 6.51 -1.56
CA ILE A 65 13.11 5.11 -1.20
C ILE A 65 11.91 4.61 -2.02
N VAL A 66 10.82 5.38 -2.07
CA VAL A 66 9.61 4.99 -2.81
C VAL A 66 9.93 4.78 -4.29
N ILE A 67 10.54 5.79 -4.94
CA ILE A 67 10.87 5.71 -6.37
C ILE A 67 11.84 4.56 -6.66
N LEU A 68 12.89 4.38 -5.86
CA LEU A 68 13.87 3.32 -6.05
C LEU A 68 13.25 1.93 -5.83
N GLN A 69 12.35 1.80 -4.86
CA GLN A 69 11.65 0.56 -4.60
C GLN A 69 10.72 0.19 -5.77
N GLU A 70 9.93 1.13 -6.29
CA GLU A 70 9.02 0.87 -7.42
C GLU A 70 9.72 0.46 -8.72
N TYR A 71 10.94 0.96 -8.94
CA TYR A 71 11.66 0.66 -10.18
C TYR A 71 12.52 -0.59 -10.06
N PHE A 72 13.02 -0.89 -8.85
CA PHE A 72 14.06 -1.90 -8.69
C PHE A 72 13.75 -2.99 -7.68
N PHE A 73 12.54 -3.12 -7.13
CA PHE A 73 12.28 -4.11 -6.06
C PHE A 73 12.67 -5.56 -6.43
N LYS A 74 12.70 -5.90 -7.72
CA LYS A 74 13.10 -7.23 -8.22
C LYS A 74 14.62 -7.39 -8.34
N ASP A 75 15.37 -6.30 -8.37
CA ASP A 75 16.81 -6.31 -8.58
C ASP A 75 17.57 -6.48 -7.27
N ILE A 76 18.50 -7.43 -7.27
CA ILE A 76 19.40 -7.72 -6.15
C ILE A 76 20.46 -6.62 -5.99
N VAL A 77 20.82 -5.95 -7.10
CA VAL A 77 21.77 -4.83 -7.15
C VAL A 77 21.22 -3.76 -8.09
N TYR A 78 21.54 -2.50 -7.84
CA TYR A 78 21.19 -1.44 -8.78
C TYR A 78 21.96 -1.59 -10.10
N PRO A 79 21.34 -1.32 -11.27
CA PRO A 79 22.04 -1.31 -12.55
C PRO A 79 23.19 -0.31 -12.54
N LYS A 80 24.34 -0.70 -13.11
CA LYS A 80 25.56 0.12 -13.10
C LYS A 80 25.44 1.39 -13.95
N ASP A 81 24.64 1.34 -15.00
CA ASP A 81 24.35 2.39 -15.97
C ASP A 81 23.16 3.27 -15.56
N MET A 82 22.58 3.04 -14.37
CA MET A 82 21.48 3.83 -13.84
C MET A 82 21.90 5.29 -13.61
N ILE A 83 21.13 6.21 -14.20
CA ILE A 83 21.30 7.64 -13.96
C ILE A 83 20.49 8.03 -12.72
N PHE A 84 21.14 8.17 -11.56
CA PHE A 84 20.44 8.43 -10.29
C PHE A 84 19.63 9.74 -10.28
N GLU A 85 20.14 10.79 -10.94
CA GLU A 85 19.46 12.09 -11.07
C GLU A 85 18.08 11.97 -11.73
N PHE A 86 17.90 11.03 -12.67
CA PHE A 86 16.61 10.77 -13.28
C PHE A 86 15.55 10.37 -12.24
N TYR A 87 15.94 9.57 -11.24
CA TYR A 87 15.06 9.11 -10.17
C TYR A 87 14.85 10.18 -9.10
N GLU A 88 15.86 11.03 -8.85
CA GLU A 88 15.67 12.25 -8.05
C GLU A 88 14.63 13.18 -8.66
N ASN A 89 14.72 13.42 -9.98
CA ASN A 89 13.77 14.27 -10.68
C ASN A 89 12.35 13.70 -10.63
N LYS A 90 12.21 12.37 -10.77
CA LYS A 90 10.91 11.69 -10.54
C LYS A 90 10.39 11.86 -9.12
N ALA A 91 11.25 11.73 -8.11
CA ALA A 91 10.87 11.94 -6.72
C ALA A 91 10.38 13.38 -6.49
N ASN A 92 11.11 14.37 -7.02
CA ASN A 92 10.78 15.78 -6.90
C ASN A 92 9.52 16.19 -7.70
N SER A 93 9.23 15.51 -8.80
CA SER A 93 7.99 15.74 -9.56
C SER A 93 6.76 15.14 -8.87
N ARG A 94 6.96 14.06 -8.11
CA ARG A 94 5.88 13.27 -7.50
C ARG A 94 5.53 13.73 -6.10
N PHE A 95 6.53 14.13 -5.31
CA PHE A 95 6.37 14.47 -3.91
C PHE A 95 6.79 15.92 -3.63
N ILE A 96 6.14 16.54 -2.65
CA ILE A 96 6.66 17.78 -2.06
C ILE A 96 7.83 17.38 -1.15
N VAL A 97 9.04 17.71 -1.57
CA VAL A 97 10.27 17.39 -0.82
C VAL A 97 10.74 18.62 -0.06
N GLU A 98 10.63 18.59 1.27
CA GLU A 98 10.93 19.72 2.17
C GLU A 98 12.43 20.01 2.31
N ASN A 99 13.27 18.98 2.21
CA ASN A 99 14.72 19.13 2.33
C ASN A 99 15.40 18.70 1.02
N ARG A 100 15.65 19.67 0.14
CA ARG A 100 16.31 19.46 -1.16
C ARG A 100 17.83 19.43 -1.09
N ASP A 101 18.41 19.45 0.12
CA ASP A 101 19.86 19.36 0.26
C ASP A 101 20.38 18.05 -0.37
N LYS A 102 21.20 18.21 -1.41
CA LYS A 102 21.80 17.12 -2.20
C LYS A 102 23.12 16.63 -1.59
N THR A 103 23.56 17.19 -0.46
CA THR A 103 24.82 16.79 0.18
C THR A 103 24.77 15.35 0.70
N ALA A 104 23.59 14.87 1.11
CA ALA A 104 23.36 13.49 1.56
C ALA A 104 22.73 12.62 0.45
N PHE A 105 22.88 11.29 0.52
CA PHE A 105 22.29 10.31 -0.40
C PHE A 105 22.58 10.60 -1.88
N LYS A 106 23.84 10.55 -2.28
CA LYS A 106 24.33 10.81 -3.64
C LYS A 106 24.22 9.61 -4.57
N THR A 107 23.97 8.44 -4.01
CA THR A 107 23.85 7.18 -4.76
C THR A 107 22.54 6.48 -4.39
N PRO A 108 21.99 5.62 -5.28
CA PRO A 108 20.81 4.83 -4.95
C PRO A 108 21.05 3.92 -3.74
N GLN A 109 22.27 3.39 -3.60
CA GLN A 109 22.65 2.55 -2.47
C GLN A 109 22.67 3.33 -1.14
N GLU A 110 23.05 4.61 -1.14
CA GLU A 110 22.97 5.44 0.07
C GLU A 110 21.53 5.74 0.48
N ALA A 111 20.65 6.00 -0.50
CA ALA A 111 19.25 6.34 -0.24
C ALA A 111 18.45 5.11 0.25
N HIS A 112 18.55 4.01 -0.50
CA HIS A 112 17.81 2.76 -0.32
C HIS A 112 18.72 1.57 -0.60
N PRO A 113 19.53 1.09 0.36
CA PRO A 113 20.45 0.00 0.09
C PRO A 113 19.73 -1.30 -0.28
N LYS A 114 20.21 -2.03 -1.28
CA LYS A 114 19.68 -3.38 -1.59
C LYS A 114 19.92 -4.41 -0.50
N LYS A 115 20.98 -4.19 0.28
CA LYS A 115 21.37 -5.03 1.40
C LYS A 115 21.65 -4.15 2.62
N PRO A 116 20.60 -3.69 3.34
CA PRO A 116 20.78 -2.69 4.38
C PRO A 116 21.66 -3.14 5.54
N ARG A 117 21.59 -4.42 5.95
CA ARG A 117 22.44 -4.95 7.03
C ARG A 117 23.93 -4.86 6.68
N GLU A 118 24.33 -5.33 5.49
CA GLU A 118 25.70 -5.22 4.99
C GLU A 118 26.12 -3.74 4.81
N TYR A 119 25.24 -2.91 4.28
CA TYR A 119 25.55 -1.49 4.05
C TYR A 119 25.78 -0.69 5.35
N TYR A 120 25.12 -1.10 6.44
CA TYR A 120 25.18 -0.43 7.74
C TYR A 120 25.92 -1.18 8.84
N GLU A 121 26.74 -2.18 8.52
CA GLU A 121 27.40 -3.09 9.48
C GLU A 121 28.03 -2.37 10.69
N ASP A 122 28.65 -1.20 10.48
CA ASP A 122 29.25 -0.37 11.54
C ASP A 122 28.52 0.97 11.80
N LYS A 123 27.30 1.10 11.30
CA LYS A 123 26.56 2.36 11.18
C LYS A 123 25.17 2.26 11.80
N ASN A 124 25.11 1.75 13.02
CA ASN A 124 23.87 1.50 13.77
C ASN A 124 22.93 2.71 13.83
N HIS A 125 23.49 3.91 14.04
CA HIS A 125 22.69 5.13 14.08
C HIS A 125 22.03 5.44 12.72
N GLN A 126 22.77 5.28 11.62
CA GLN A 126 22.25 5.50 10.27
C GLN A 126 21.25 4.40 9.87
N MET A 127 21.46 3.16 10.33
CA MET A 127 20.51 2.05 10.17
C MET A 127 19.19 2.35 10.88
N TYR A 128 19.24 2.85 12.12
CA TYR A 128 18.05 3.26 12.86
C TYR A 128 17.21 4.30 12.10
N HIS A 129 17.85 5.36 11.58
CA HIS A 129 17.16 6.39 10.78
C HIS A 129 16.61 5.87 9.45
N TYR A 130 17.30 4.89 8.86
CA TYR A 130 16.79 4.19 7.68
C TYR A 130 15.52 3.41 8.01
N ILE A 131 15.54 2.58 9.07
CA ILE A 131 14.39 1.81 9.52
C ILE A 131 13.22 2.73 9.86
N LYS A 132 13.46 3.87 10.54
CA LYS A 132 12.41 4.88 10.78
C LYS A 132 11.81 5.45 9.51
N SER A 133 12.63 5.63 8.46
CA SER A 133 12.11 6.04 7.15
C SER A 133 11.23 4.97 6.51
N LEU A 134 11.59 3.68 6.67
CA LEU A 134 10.77 2.56 6.19
C LEU A 134 9.47 2.44 6.96
N GLU A 135 9.51 2.50 8.29
CA GLU A 135 8.35 2.42 9.19
C GLU A 135 7.28 3.44 8.79
N LEU A 136 7.66 4.71 8.62
CA LEU A 136 6.72 5.77 8.22
C LEU A 136 6.05 5.50 6.86
N LEU A 137 6.80 4.96 5.91
CA LEU A 137 6.27 4.60 4.59
C LEU A 137 5.39 3.34 4.64
N CYS A 138 5.65 2.41 5.58
CA CYS A 138 4.86 1.20 5.79
C CYS A 138 3.54 1.44 6.51
N LEU A 139 3.35 2.58 7.17
CA LEU A 139 2.08 2.91 7.84
C LEU A 139 0.93 3.03 6.83
N LEU A 140 1.19 3.65 5.67
CA LEU A 140 0.19 3.90 4.62
C LEU A 140 0.83 3.74 3.23
N PRO A 141 1.28 2.54 2.85
CA PRO A 141 2.05 2.33 1.63
C PRO A 141 1.26 2.69 0.37
N ASP A 142 -0.04 2.43 0.33
CA ASP A 142 -0.92 2.78 -0.80
C ASP A 142 -1.04 4.30 -1.02
N SER A 143 -0.67 5.12 -0.03
CA SER A 143 -0.61 6.58 -0.18
C SER A 143 0.67 7.05 -0.88
N TYR A 144 1.74 6.26 -0.85
CA TYR A 144 3.04 6.63 -1.39
C TYR A 144 3.40 5.87 -2.67
N PHE A 145 2.96 4.62 -2.82
CA PHE A 145 3.30 3.76 -3.95
C PHE A 145 2.21 3.81 -5.04
N GLU A 146 2.62 3.98 -6.29
CA GLU A 146 1.80 3.87 -7.50
C GLU A 146 1.85 2.45 -8.06
N LYS A 147 2.99 1.77 -7.90
CA LYS A 147 3.15 0.36 -8.29
C LYS A 147 2.90 -0.54 -7.09
N THR A 148 1.68 -1.08 -7.00
CA THR A 148 1.26 -1.90 -5.85
C THR A 148 2.08 -3.17 -5.70
N GLU A 149 2.64 -3.70 -6.79
CA GLU A 149 3.53 -4.87 -6.77
C GLU A 149 4.84 -4.64 -5.99
N ALA A 150 5.23 -3.38 -5.75
CA ALA A 150 6.44 -3.04 -5.01
C ALA A 150 6.21 -2.94 -3.48
N ILE A 151 4.94 -2.90 -3.04
CA ILE A 151 4.54 -2.69 -1.64
C ILE A 151 4.85 -3.91 -0.77
N GLU A 152 4.43 -5.10 -1.19
CA GLU A 152 4.65 -6.32 -0.38
C GLU A 152 6.16 -6.59 -0.15
N PRO A 153 7.04 -6.52 -1.18
CA PRO A 153 8.48 -6.60 -0.97
C PRO A 153 9.05 -5.52 -0.05
N PHE A 154 8.46 -4.32 -0.06
CA PHE A 154 8.88 -3.20 0.79
C PHE A 154 8.54 -3.44 2.27
N ILE A 155 7.32 -3.88 2.54
CA ILE A 155 6.87 -4.26 3.88
C ILE A 155 7.71 -5.42 4.41
N LYS A 156 7.96 -6.43 3.57
CA LYS A 156 8.83 -7.55 3.92
C LYS A 156 10.24 -7.08 4.32
N LEU A 157 10.84 -6.17 3.54
CA LEU A 157 12.15 -5.60 3.87
C LEU A 157 12.15 -4.92 5.24
N TYR A 158 11.10 -4.16 5.57
CA TYR A 158 10.98 -3.53 6.87
C TYR A 158 10.95 -4.57 8.00
N HIS A 159 10.10 -5.59 7.89
CA HIS A 159 10.03 -6.69 8.86
C HIS A 159 11.35 -7.45 8.98
N ASP A 160 11.99 -7.81 7.87
CA ASP A 160 13.29 -8.49 7.85
C ASP A 160 14.41 -7.69 8.55
N LEU A 161 14.25 -6.37 8.75
CA LEU A 161 15.19 -5.52 9.46
C LEU A 161 14.83 -5.29 10.93
N THR A 162 13.56 -5.38 11.30
CA THR A 162 13.07 -5.16 12.68
C THR A 162 12.92 -6.43 13.47
N ASP A 163 12.61 -7.54 12.80
CA ASP A 163 12.42 -8.84 13.43
C ASP A 163 13.82 -9.44 13.68
N LYS A 164 14.05 -9.86 14.92
CA LYS A 164 15.31 -10.47 15.39
C LYS A 164 15.20 -11.98 15.37
#